data_AF-A0A7V7E6I2-F1
#
_entry.id   AF-A0A7V7E6I2-F1
#
_cell.length_a   1.000
_cell.length_b   1.000
_cell.length_c   1.000
_cell.angle_alpha   90.00
_cell.angle_beta   90.00
_cell.angle_gamma   90.00
#
_symmetry.space_group_name_H-M   'P 1'
#
loop_
_entity.id
_entity.type
_entity.pdbx_description
1 polymer ?
#
loop_
_entity_poly.entity_id
_entity_poly.type
_entity_poly.pdbx_seq_one_letter_code
_entity_poly.pdbx_strand_id
1 'polypeptide(L)'
;MPPDPPGAGRTPSPLTGPGNFFRLPFIDEHEPLVVEDHDLPYWKAGTADPLLTNACRLGDFVSAPFNRMLARFTGGDGPAALQVVLPSHRHLLYDRRKLASPGATYYFRDAGWPSCEVWVGGKAPKRALDKLTGSSLPPADRNAAKKKKAMIDSWPK
;
A
#
# COMPACT_ATOMS: atom_id res chain seq x y z
N MET A 1 -28.23 -67.83 1.58
CA MET A 1 -27.44 -67.05 2.56
C MET A 1 -27.82 -65.59 2.40
N PRO A 2 -28.45 -64.95 3.40
CA PRO A 2 -28.64 -63.50 3.38
C PRO A 2 -27.28 -62.79 3.52
N PRO A 3 -27.11 -61.58 2.94
CA PRO A 3 -25.89 -60.80 3.11
C PRO A 3 -25.77 -60.30 4.56
N ASP A 4 -24.55 -60.34 5.09
CA ASP A 4 -24.23 -59.82 6.42
C ASP A 4 -24.58 -58.32 6.54
N PRO A 5 -25.05 -57.85 7.72
CA PRO A 5 -25.28 -56.44 7.94
C PRO A 5 -23.96 -55.67 7.86
N PRO A 6 -23.96 -54.42 7.35
CA PRO A 6 -22.75 -53.61 7.29
C PRO A 6 -22.22 -53.40 8.71
N GLY A 7 -20.99 -53.84 8.94
CA GLY A 7 -20.30 -53.67 10.20
C GLY A 7 -20.35 -52.19 10.63
N ALA A 8 -20.75 -51.96 11.87
CA ALA A 8 -20.67 -50.66 12.52
C ALA A 8 -19.19 -50.25 12.59
N GLY A 9 -18.70 -49.63 11.52
CA GLY A 9 -17.45 -48.91 11.53
C GLY A 9 -17.56 -47.87 12.63
N ARG A 10 -16.74 -48.03 13.67
CA ARG A 10 -16.57 -47.01 14.71
C ARG A 10 -16.24 -45.71 13.98
N THR A 11 -17.19 -44.80 13.91
CA THR A 11 -16.89 -43.41 13.61
C THR A 11 -15.85 -42.99 14.65
N PRO A 12 -14.66 -42.51 14.23
CA PRO A 12 -13.73 -41.96 15.20
C PRO A 12 -14.48 -40.87 15.95
N SER A 13 -14.46 -40.94 17.29
CA SER A 13 -15.05 -39.90 18.12
C SER A 13 -14.52 -38.55 17.62
N PRO A 14 -15.38 -37.51 17.49
CA PRO A 14 -14.91 -36.18 17.14
C PRO A 14 -13.76 -35.84 18.07
N LEU A 15 -12.60 -35.53 17.49
CA LEU A 15 -11.47 -35.03 18.27
C LEU A 15 -12.01 -33.92 19.15
N THR A 16 -11.87 -34.09 20.47
CA THR A 16 -12.35 -33.17 21.49
C THR A 16 -11.72 -31.80 21.24
N GLY A 17 -12.43 -30.98 20.47
CA GLY A 17 -12.26 -29.55 20.23
C GLY A 17 -10.86 -29.09 19.78
N PRO A 18 -10.68 -28.60 18.53
CA PRO A 18 -9.65 -27.57 18.33
C PRO A 18 -10.02 -26.38 19.23
N GLY A 19 -9.01 -25.68 19.75
CA GLY A 19 -9.17 -24.56 20.68
C GLY A 19 -10.11 -23.44 20.17
N ASN A 20 -10.22 -22.35 20.93
CA ASN A 20 -11.16 -21.22 20.80
C ASN A 20 -11.28 -20.53 19.41
N PHE A 21 -10.73 -21.06 18.34
CA PHE A 21 -10.91 -20.60 16.96
C PHE A 21 -12.36 -20.67 16.46
N PHE A 22 -13.19 -21.61 16.96
CA PHE A 22 -14.62 -21.66 16.63
C PHE A 22 -15.48 -20.55 17.27
N ARG A 23 -14.91 -19.77 18.19
CA ARG A 23 -15.57 -18.61 18.82
C ARG A 23 -15.09 -17.28 18.27
N LEU A 24 -14.15 -17.29 17.32
CA LEU A 24 -13.87 -16.08 16.57
C LEU A 24 -15.11 -15.78 15.72
N PRO A 25 -15.58 -14.53 15.68
CA PRO A 25 -16.61 -14.15 14.72
C PRO A 25 -16.16 -14.63 13.33
N PHE A 26 -17.09 -15.03 12.47
CA PHE A 26 -16.78 -15.28 11.08
C PHE A 26 -16.21 -13.97 10.52
N ILE A 27 -14.88 -13.88 10.44
CA ILE A 27 -14.21 -12.76 9.78
C ILE A 27 -14.41 -13.07 8.32
N ASP A 28 -15.39 -12.40 7.70
CA ASP A 28 -15.53 -12.46 6.25
C ASP A 28 -14.28 -11.83 5.63
N GLU A 29 -13.39 -12.69 5.12
CA GLU A 29 -12.13 -12.29 4.48
C GLU A 29 -12.36 -11.58 3.13
N HIS A 30 -13.60 -11.54 2.65
CA HIS A 30 -14.01 -10.93 1.39
C HIS A 30 -14.63 -9.55 1.58
N GLU A 31 -15.22 -9.27 2.75
CA GLU A 31 -15.88 -7.98 2.98
C GLU A 31 -14.86 -6.87 3.33
N PRO A 32 -14.90 -5.74 2.60
CA PRO A 32 -14.11 -4.58 2.98
C PRO A 32 -14.61 -3.99 4.29
N LEU A 33 -13.69 -3.76 5.23
CA LEU A 33 -13.97 -3.08 6.48
C LEU A 33 -13.78 -1.59 6.30
N VAL A 34 -14.87 -0.83 6.25
CA VAL A 34 -14.81 0.64 6.25
C VAL A 34 -14.46 1.10 7.66
N VAL A 35 -13.22 1.56 7.85
CA VAL A 35 -12.73 2.05 9.15
C VAL A 35 -12.86 3.56 9.29
N GLU A 36 -13.01 4.26 8.17
CA GLU A 36 -13.23 5.70 8.10
C GLU A 36 -14.26 6.01 7.01
N ASP A 37 -15.15 6.98 7.28
CA ASP A 37 -16.16 7.43 6.34
C ASP A 37 -16.22 8.96 6.37
N HIS A 38 -15.97 9.58 5.22
CA HIS A 38 -15.82 11.02 5.06
C HIS A 38 -16.76 11.54 3.96
N ASP A 39 -17.30 12.74 4.15
CA ASP A 39 -18.12 13.49 3.19
C ASP A 39 -17.28 14.44 2.31
N LEU A 40 -15.96 14.31 2.36
CA LEU A 40 -14.99 15.11 1.64
C LEU A 40 -14.39 14.33 0.45
N PRO A 41 -13.75 15.01 -0.52
CA PRO A 41 -12.97 14.35 -1.56
C PRO A 41 -11.80 13.52 -1.01
N TYR A 42 -11.44 12.44 -1.69
CA TYR A 42 -10.36 11.53 -1.25
C TYR A 42 -8.99 12.21 -1.10
N TRP A 43 -8.69 13.25 -1.87
CA TRP A 43 -7.40 13.97 -1.75
C TRP A 43 -7.28 14.77 -0.44
N LYS A 44 -8.34 14.81 0.39
CA LYS A 44 -8.32 15.36 1.76
C LYS A 44 -7.99 14.30 2.82
N ALA A 45 -7.82 13.03 2.46
CA ALA A 45 -7.43 11.96 3.39
C ALA A 45 -6.13 12.28 4.17
N GLY A 46 -5.23 13.03 3.55
CA GLY A 46 -3.97 13.44 4.17
C GLY A 46 -3.13 14.31 3.24
N THR A 47 -1.85 14.44 3.55
CA THR A 47 -0.88 15.12 2.68
C THR A 47 -0.37 14.13 1.63
N ALA A 48 -0.50 14.46 0.35
CA ALA A 48 0.09 13.65 -0.73
C ALA A 48 1.61 13.58 -0.57
N ASP A 49 2.19 12.37 -0.64
CA ASP A 49 3.63 12.15 -0.50
C ASP A 49 4.19 11.59 -1.83
N PRO A 50 4.91 12.41 -2.62
CA PRO A 50 5.44 11.99 -3.92
C PRO A 50 6.49 10.87 -3.81
N LEU A 51 7.24 10.83 -2.71
CA LEU A 51 8.27 9.82 -2.49
C LEU A 51 7.61 8.46 -2.22
N LEU A 52 6.58 8.43 -1.38
CA LEU A 52 5.81 7.21 -1.13
C LEU A 52 4.97 6.80 -2.34
N THR A 53 4.42 7.76 -3.07
CA THR A 53 3.70 7.52 -4.33
C THR A 53 4.62 6.82 -5.33
N ASN A 54 5.83 7.33 -5.55
CA ASN A 54 6.80 6.69 -6.43
C ASN A 54 7.20 5.30 -5.93
N ALA A 55 7.44 5.13 -4.62
CA ALA A 55 7.74 3.83 -4.04
C ALA A 55 6.57 2.83 -4.21
N CYS A 56 5.33 3.29 -4.10
CA CYS A 56 4.15 2.44 -4.33
C CYS A 56 4.03 1.97 -5.77
N ARG A 57 4.27 2.87 -6.75
CA ARG A 57 4.28 2.51 -8.17
C ARG A 57 5.34 1.47 -8.52
N LEU A 58 6.42 1.42 -7.76
CA LEU A 58 7.50 0.43 -7.87
C LEU A 58 7.25 -0.83 -7.02
N GLY A 59 6.17 -0.87 -6.23
CA GLY A 59 5.86 -1.98 -5.31
C GLY A 59 6.74 -2.04 -4.06
N ASP A 60 7.57 -1.03 -3.80
CA ASP A 60 8.46 -0.96 -2.62
C ASP A 60 7.74 -0.42 -1.37
N PHE A 61 6.58 0.21 -1.55
CA PHE A 61 5.74 0.77 -0.48
C PHE A 61 4.25 0.59 -0.81
N VAL A 62 3.64 -0.51 -0.41
CA VAL A 62 2.26 -0.86 -0.79
C VAL A 62 1.52 -1.51 0.38
N SER A 63 0.19 -1.37 0.40
CA SER A 63 -0.66 -2.18 1.29
C SER A 63 -0.57 -3.67 0.93
N ALA A 64 -0.71 -4.52 1.95
CA ALA A 64 -0.76 -5.96 1.74
C ALA A 64 -1.97 -6.34 0.87
N PRO A 65 -1.87 -7.37 -0.01
CA PRO A 65 -2.96 -7.77 -0.91
C PRO A 65 -4.26 -8.15 -0.22
N PHE A 66 -4.16 -8.62 1.03
CA PHE A 66 -5.29 -9.02 1.88
C PHE A 66 -5.74 -7.89 2.81
N ASN A 67 -5.22 -6.67 2.67
CA ASN A 67 -5.72 -5.54 3.42
C ASN A 67 -7.16 -5.22 2.96
N ARG A 68 -8.12 -5.41 3.87
CA ARG A 68 -9.54 -5.11 3.65
C ARG A 68 -9.97 -3.77 4.26
N MET A 69 -9.09 -3.07 4.96
CA MET A 69 -9.43 -1.80 5.57
C MET A 69 -9.52 -0.69 4.52
N LEU A 70 -10.67 -0.03 4.48
CA LEU A 70 -10.94 1.08 3.57
C LEU A 70 -11.29 2.36 4.33
N ALA A 71 -10.84 3.48 3.80
CA ALA A 71 -11.38 4.80 4.07
C ALA A 71 -12.29 5.19 2.91
N ARG A 72 -13.57 5.42 3.20
CA ARG A 72 -14.58 5.78 2.20
C ARG A 72 -14.75 7.30 2.14
N PHE A 73 -14.75 7.84 0.93
CA PHE A 73 -14.92 9.25 0.64
C PHE A 73 -16.12 9.40 -0.29
N THR A 74 -17.14 10.14 0.17
CA THR A 74 -18.43 10.29 -0.50
C THR A 74 -18.71 11.73 -0.94
N GLY A 75 -17.73 12.62 -0.83
CA GLY A 75 -17.85 14.01 -1.28
C GLY A 75 -18.26 14.10 -2.76
N GLY A 76 -19.08 15.13 -3.06
CA GLY A 76 -19.64 15.32 -4.41
C GLY A 76 -18.58 15.45 -5.50
N ASP A 77 -17.41 16.00 -5.14
CA ASP A 77 -16.21 15.97 -5.97
C ASP A 77 -15.27 14.88 -5.46
N GLY A 78 -14.81 14.00 -6.34
CA GLY A 78 -13.80 12.99 -6.01
C GLY A 78 -14.21 11.94 -4.98
N PRO A 79 -15.31 11.18 -5.20
CA PRO A 79 -15.62 10.01 -4.39
C PRO A 79 -14.58 8.91 -4.64
N ALA A 80 -14.13 8.23 -3.59
CA ALA A 80 -13.27 7.06 -3.71
C ALA A 80 -13.30 6.20 -2.44
N ALA A 81 -12.90 4.94 -2.58
CA ALA A 81 -12.53 4.10 -1.45
C ALA A 81 -11.01 3.88 -1.50
N LEU A 82 -10.30 4.36 -0.49
CA LEU A 82 -8.85 4.21 -0.39
C LEU A 82 -8.54 3.04 0.53
N GLN A 83 -7.59 2.18 0.16
CA GLN A 83 -7.05 1.24 1.12
C GLN A 83 -6.28 2.00 2.18
N VAL A 84 -6.52 1.70 3.44
CA VAL A 84 -5.89 2.42 4.55
C VAL A 84 -5.04 1.47 5.38
N VAL A 85 -3.89 1.95 5.83
CA VAL A 85 -3.06 1.27 6.83
C VAL A 85 -2.92 2.20 8.02
N LEU A 86 -3.62 1.84 9.10
CA LEU A 86 -3.57 2.55 10.38
C LEU A 86 -2.23 2.30 11.09
N PRO A 87 -1.79 3.20 11.99
CA PRO A 87 -0.55 3.03 12.75
C PRO A 87 -0.51 1.70 13.54
N SER A 88 -1.66 1.27 14.06
CA SER A 88 -1.84 0.00 14.78
C SER A 88 -1.74 -1.25 13.90
N HIS A 89 -1.86 -1.09 12.57
CA HIS A 89 -1.91 -2.19 11.61
C HIS A 89 -0.73 -2.16 10.63
N ARG A 90 0.43 -1.69 11.08
CA ARG A 90 1.67 -1.63 10.28
C ARG A 90 2.10 -2.95 9.66
N HIS A 91 1.67 -4.09 10.20
CA HIS A 91 1.92 -5.41 9.62
C HIS A 91 1.25 -5.60 8.24
N LEU A 92 0.26 -4.77 7.90
CA LEU A 92 -0.41 -4.75 6.59
C LEU A 92 0.29 -3.85 5.58
N LEU A 93 1.49 -3.34 5.90
CA LEU A 93 2.28 -2.50 5.01
C LEU A 93 3.51 -3.27 4.53
N TYR A 94 3.64 -3.42 3.22
CA TYR A 94 4.89 -3.81 2.60
C TYR A 94 5.76 -2.57 2.41
N ASP A 95 6.75 -2.40 3.28
CA ASP A 95 7.67 -1.27 3.27
C ASP A 95 9.13 -1.75 3.20
N ARG A 96 9.56 -2.11 1.99
CA ARG A 96 10.89 -2.68 1.75
C ARG A 96 12.01 -1.68 2.03
N ARG A 97 11.74 -0.40 1.81
CA ARG A 97 12.70 0.70 1.94
C ARG A 97 12.65 1.39 3.30
N LYS A 98 11.83 0.90 4.23
CA LYS A 98 11.66 1.45 5.59
C LYS A 98 11.28 2.93 5.59
N LEU A 99 10.41 3.30 4.67
CA LEU A 99 9.94 4.66 4.52
C LEU A 99 8.88 4.99 5.58
N ALA A 100 8.18 4.04 6.18
CA ALA A 100 7.05 4.34 7.07
C ALA A 100 7.44 5.13 8.34
N SER A 101 6.90 6.33 8.51
CA SER A 101 6.99 7.16 9.73
C SER A 101 6.08 6.65 10.86
N PRO A 102 6.56 6.59 12.12
CA PRO A 102 5.78 6.13 13.26
C PRO A 102 4.56 7.02 13.49
N GLY A 103 3.42 6.42 13.86
CA GLY A 103 2.17 7.16 14.11
C GLY A 103 1.46 7.71 12.87
N ALA A 104 1.94 7.39 11.67
CA ALA A 104 1.32 7.80 10.41
C ALA A 104 0.25 6.81 9.95
N THR A 105 -0.83 7.34 9.38
CA THR A 105 -1.82 6.58 8.61
C THR A 105 -1.50 6.73 7.12
N TYR A 106 -1.52 5.64 6.37
CA TYR A 106 -1.29 5.65 4.92
C TYR A 106 -2.57 5.32 4.17
N TYR A 107 -2.93 6.16 3.21
CA TYR A 107 -4.05 5.92 2.31
C TYR A 107 -3.51 5.68 0.91
N PHE A 108 -3.97 4.60 0.28
CA PHE A 108 -3.54 4.16 -1.03
C PHE A 108 -4.72 4.21 -1.99
N ARG A 109 -4.52 4.87 -3.14
CA ARG A 109 -5.35 4.68 -4.33
C ARG A 109 -4.62 3.74 -5.27
N ASP A 110 -5.34 2.79 -5.86
CA ASP A 110 -4.81 1.81 -6.81
C ASP A 110 -3.55 1.08 -6.30
N ALA A 111 -3.58 0.63 -5.05
CA ALA A 111 -2.48 -0.11 -4.45
C ALA A 111 -2.10 -1.33 -5.30
N GLY A 112 -0.80 -1.48 -5.59
CA GLY A 112 -0.28 -2.56 -6.43
C GLY A 112 -0.33 -2.30 -7.93
N TRP A 113 -0.86 -1.15 -8.37
CA TRP A 113 -0.88 -0.74 -9.77
C TRP A 113 0.11 0.39 -10.08
N PRO A 114 0.53 0.56 -11.34
CA PRO A 114 1.39 1.68 -11.75
C PRO A 114 0.77 3.08 -11.54
N SER A 115 -0.56 3.15 -11.39
CA SER A 115 -1.28 4.40 -11.05
C SER A 115 -1.31 4.69 -9.55
N CYS A 116 -0.64 3.89 -8.71
CA CYS A 116 -0.71 4.03 -7.27
C CYS A 116 -0.35 5.45 -6.80
N GLU A 117 -1.14 5.95 -5.85
CA GLU A 117 -0.92 7.22 -5.15
C GLU A 117 -1.07 7.03 -3.65
N VAL A 118 -0.24 7.74 -2.89
CA VAL A 118 -0.17 7.63 -1.43
C VAL A 118 -0.36 8.97 -0.75
N TRP A 119 -1.29 9.01 0.19
CA TRP A 119 -1.50 10.13 1.12
C TRP A 119 -1.14 9.71 2.53
N VAL A 120 -0.59 10.65 3.28
CA VAL A 120 -0.17 10.44 4.67
C VAL A 120 -1.02 11.30 5.60
N GLY A 121 -1.77 10.64 6.48
CA GLY A 121 -2.50 11.25 7.57
C GLY A 121 -1.80 11.08 8.93
N GLY A 122 -2.36 11.71 9.96
CA GLY A 122 -1.85 11.62 11.33
C GLY A 122 -0.61 12.48 11.59
N LYS A 123 0.14 12.16 12.65
CA LYS A 123 1.32 12.91 13.11
C LYS A 123 2.60 12.50 12.38
N ALA A 124 2.56 12.45 11.05
CA ALA A 124 3.75 12.16 10.25
C ALA A 124 4.52 13.46 9.93
N PRO A 125 5.86 13.48 10.01
CA PRO A 125 6.63 14.59 9.48
C PRO A 125 6.41 14.67 7.96
N LYS A 126 6.09 15.86 7.45
CA LYS A 126 5.95 16.08 6.01
C LYS A 126 7.30 15.83 5.35
N ARG A 127 7.37 14.83 4.47
CA ARG A 127 8.50 14.65 3.57
C ARG A 127 8.38 15.67 2.46
N ALA A 128 9.17 16.73 2.53
CA ALA A 128 9.47 17.47 1.32
C ALA A 128 10.48 16.62 0.52
N LEU A 129 10.30 16.54 -0.79
CA LEU A 129 11.45 16.41 -1.67
C LEU A 129 12.23 17.72 -1.48
N ASP A 130 13.08 17.76 -0.47
CA ASP A 130 14.01 18.86 -0.30
C ASP A 130 14.71 19.06 -1.64
N LYS A 131 14.74 20.31 -2.13
CA LYS A 131 15.48 20.70 -3.33
C LYS A 131 16.88 20.10 -3.20
N LEU A 132 17.14 19.01 -3.92
CA LEU A 132 18.42 18.29 -4.05
C LEU A 132 19.57 18.99 -3.31
N THR A 133 19.62 18.88 -1.99
CA THR A 133 20.77 19.36 -1.20
C THR A 133 21.84 18.32 -1.40
N GLY A 134 22.58 18.46 -2.51
CA GLY A 134 23.60 17.52 -2.94
C GLY A 134 23.04 16.37 -3.76
N SER A 135 22.71 16.63 -5.03
CA SER A 135 22.79 15.54 -6.01
C SER A 135 24.25 15.11 -6.13
N SER A 136 24.53 13.79 -6.16
CA SER A 136 25.82 13.27 -6.61
C SER A 136 26.14 13.62 -8.07
N LEU A 137 25.14 14.11 -8.79
CA LEU A 137 25.31 14.70 -10.11
C LEU A 137 26.15 15.98 -9.97
N PRO A 138 27.23 16.10 -10.76
CA PRO A 138 27.99 17.33 -10.81
C PRO A 138 27.07 18.50 -11.19
N PRO A 139 27.37 19.72 -10.71
CA PRO A 139 26.57 20.88 -11.05
C PRO A 139 26.42 21.00 -12.56
N ALA A 140 25.23 21.40 -13.03
CA ALA A 140 24.95 21.51 -14.46
C ALA A 140 25.98 22.43 -15.13
N ASP A 141 26.88 21.86 -15.96
CA ASP A 141 27.85 22.63 -16.75
C ASP A 141 27.06 23.45 -17.79
N ARG A 142 26.94 24.75 -17.55
CA ARG A 142 26.25 25.71 -18.43
C ARG A 142 26.81 25.70 -19.86
N ASN A 143 28.03 25.20 -20.07
CA ASN A 143 28.70 25.11 -21.35
C ASN A 143 28.69 23.69 -21.95
N ALA A 144 28.04 22.71 -21.31
CA ALA A 144 28.01 21.32 -21.80
C ALA A 144 27.47 21.20 -23.23
N ALA A 145 26.45 21.99 -23.57
CA ALA A 145 25.88 22.04 -24.92
C ALA A 145 26.88 22.58 -25.96
N LYS A 146 27.64 23.63 -25.63
CA LYS A 146 28.67 24.18 -26.51
C LYS A 146 29.83 23.21 -26.71
N LYS A 147 30.28 22.55 -25.64
CA LYS A 147 31.34 21.51 -25.69
C LYS A 147 30.91 20.32 -26.55
N LYS A 148 29.69 19.82 -26.37
CA LYS A 148 29.14 18.73 -27.21
C LYS A 148 29.05 19.14 -28.68
N LYS A 149 28.59 20.36 -28.96
CA LYS A 149 28.52 20.87 -30.33
C LYS A 149 29.91 20.96 -30.98
N ALA A 150 30.88 21.56 -30.29
CA ALA A 150 32.26 21.64 -30.78
C ALA A 150 32.92 20.26 -30.98
N MET A 151 32.57 19.28 -30.13
CA MET A 151 33.04 17.89 -30.29
C MET A 151 32.45 17.23 -31.54
N ILE A 152 31.15 17.40 -31.78
CA ILE A 152 30.47 16.89 -32.99
C ILE A 152 31.04 17.55 -34.25
N ASP A 153 31.27 18.86 -34.21
CA ASP A 153 31.83 19.63 -35.33
C ASP A 153 33.30 19.25 -35.63
N SER A 154 33.99 18.61 -34.68
CA SER A 154 35.37 18.13 -34.82
C SER A 154 35.50 16.74 -35.43
N TRP A 155 34.38 16.04 -35.68
CA TRP A 155 34.42 14.72 -36.29
C TRP A 155 34.73 14.81 -37.79
N PRO A 156 35.59 13.92 -38.32
CA PRO A 156 35.83 13.87 -39.76
C PRO A 156 34.52 13.52 -40.47
N LYS A 157 34.25 14.25 -41.56
CA LYS A 157 33.06 14.07 -42.39
C LYS A 157 33.20 12.87 -43.33
#